data_AF-A0A9D9PPB4-F1
#
_entry.id   AF-A0A9D9PPB4-F1
#
_cell.length_a   1.000
_cell.length_b   1.000
_cell.length_c   1.000
_cell.angle_alpha   90.00
_cell.angle_beta   90.00
_cell.angle_gamma   90.00
#
_symmetry.space_group_name_H-M   'P 1'
#
loop_
_entity.id
_entity.type
_entity.pdbx_description
1 polymer ?
#
loop_
_entity_poly.entity_id
_entity_poly.type
_entity_poly.pdbx_seq_one_letter_code
_entity_poly.pdbx_strand_id
1 'polypeptide(L)'
;MADNRICSLTFAEIKELAELVSEKKLGKIEIKNGESSIVIEDKKLPPIPPMPPVPPVMPAVPTGVMAPPAAVQAPAVQNQEPAKAQPAEETVKGNVVKAPIVGTFYASPSPEKPAFVKVGDHVNKGDVIFIVESMKLMNEIQSEFEGTVEQILVDNASAVEYDQPIMIIK
;
A
#
# COMPACT_ATOMS: atom_id res chain seq x y z
N MET A 1 -4.16 40.11 -7.57
CA MET A 1 -3.34 39.12 -6.84
C MET A 1 -3.31 37.85 -7.67
N ALA A 2 -2.28 37.69 -8.49
CA ALA A 2 -1.95 36.43 -9.17
C ALA A 2 -0.52 36.54 -9.68
N ASP A 3 0.45 36.32 -8.79
CA ASP A 3 1.83 36.00 -9.18
C ASP A 3 2.05 34.55 -8.77
N ASN A 4 1.49 33.63 -9.57
CA ASN A 4 1.73 32.19 -9.46
C ASN A 4 2.81 31.83 -10.48
N ARG A 5 4.04 32.27 -10.24
CA ARG A 5 5.20 31.88 -11.07
C ARG A 5 5.69 30.53 -10.60
N ILE A 6 5.27 29.48 -11.31
CA ILE A 6 5.83 28.14 -11.14
C ILE A 6 6.93 27.97 -12.19
N CYS A 7 8.19 27.81 -11.73
CA CYS A 7 9.44 27.63 -12.49
C CYS A 7 10.13 28.84 -13.12
N SER A 8 10.47 29.84 -12.30
CA SER A 8 11.64 30.70 -12.53
C SER A 8 12.45 30.87 -11.24
N LEU A 9 12.82 29.76 -10.60
CA LEU A 9 13.67 29.83 -9.39
C LEU A 9 15.09 30.22 -9.79
N THR A 10 15.57 31.30 -9.18
CA THR A 10 16.94 31.76 -9.32
C THR A 10 17.88 30.94 -8.43
N PHE A 11 19.18 30.95 -8.74
CA PHE A 11 20.18 30.27 -7.91
C PHE A 11 20.17 30.73 -6.44
N ALA A 12 19.80 31.99 -6.19
CA ALA A 12 19.65 32.53 -4.83
C ALA A 12 18.53 31.83 -4.05
N GLU A 13 17.37 31.61 -4.67
CA GLU A 13 16.22 30.96 -4.04
C GLU A 13 16.49 29.46 -3.80
N ILE A 14 17.21 28.79 -4.70
CA ILE A 14 17.63 27.39 -4.52
C ILE A 14 18.56 27.25 -3.30
N LYS A 15 19.46 28.22 -3.11
CA LYS A 15 20.37 28.25 -1.96
C LYS A 15 19.62 28.43 -0.65
N GLU A 16 18.65 29.34 -0.61
CA GLU A 16 17.81 29.58 0.56
C GLU A 16 16.98 28.33 0.93
N LEU A 17 16.42 27.65 -0.08
CA LEU A 17 15.74 26.37 0.11
C LEU A 17 16.68 25.29 0.69
N ALA A 18 17.90 25.17 0.19
CA ALA A 18 18.88 24.22 0.70
C ALA A 18 19.33 24.52 2.14
N GLU A 19 19.49 25.79 2.50
CA GLU A 19 19.77 26.21 3.88
C GLU A 19 18.60 25.87 4.81
N LEU A 20 17.36 26.12 4.37
CA LEU A 20 16.15 25.78 5.11
C LEU A 20 16.00 24.26 5.32
N VAL A 21 16.33 23.45 4.31
CA VAL A 21 16.34 21.97 4.40
C VAL A 21 17.28 21.52 5.52
N SER A 22 18.49 22.08 5.56
CA SER A 22 19.51 21.71 6.54
C SER A 22 19.16 22.21 7.95
N GLU A 23 18.66 23.44 8.11
CA GLU A 23 18.21 23.97 9.40
C GLU A 23 17.01 23.19 9.97
N LYS A 24 16.06 22.81 9.11
CA LYS A 24 14.85 22.07 9.50
C LYS A 24 15.07 20.56 9.59
N LYS A 25 16.29 20.07 9.32
CA LYS A 25 16.63 18.62 9.25
C LYS A 25 15.71 17.83 8.32
N LEU A 26 15.35 18.41 7.18
CA LEU A 26 14.57 17.71 6.17
C LEU A 26 15.51 16.80 5.38
N GLY A 27 15.23 15.50 5.32
CA GLY A 27 16.13 14.54 4.67
C GLY A 27 16.18 14.70 3.14
N LYS A 28 15.04 15.03 2.51
CA LYS A 28 14.91 15.20 1.06
C LYS A 28 13.72 16.11 0.72
N ILE A 29 13.91 17.04 -0.21
CA ILE A 29 12.85 17.83 -0.84
C ILE A 29 12.87 17.59 -2.35
N GLU A 30 11.71 17.32 -2.93
CA GLU A 30 11.52 17.13 -4.37
C GLU A 30 10.38 18.04 -4.86
N ILE A 31 10.70 18.94 -5.79
CA ILE A 31 9.75 19.90 -6.37
C ILE A 31 9.58 19.54 -7.84
N LYS A 32 8.36 19.18 -8.24
CA LYS A 32 7.99 18.87 -9.64
C LYS A 32 7.08 19.96 -10.19
N ASN A 33 7.40 20.44 -11.39
CA ASN A 33 6.52 21.29 -12.17
C ASN A 33 6.59 20.89 -13.65
N GLY A 34 5.55 20.19 -14.11
CA GLY A 34 5.49 19.65 -15.47
C GLY A 34 6.71 18.76 -15.75
N GLU A 35 7.56 19.20 -16.67
CA GLU A 35 8.75 18.47 -17.13
C GLU A 35 10.02 18.72 -16.28
N SER A 36 9.99 19.69 -15.35
CA SER A 36 11.14 20.07 -14.54
C SER A 36 11.03 19.53 -13.11
N SER A 37 12.08 18.84 -12.63
CA SER A 37 12.19 18.33 -11.26
C SER A 37 13.46 18.84 -10.58
N ILE A 38 13.33 19.35 -9.35
CA ILE A 38 14.45 19.78 -8.50
C ILE A 38 14.45 18.91 -7.24
N VAL A 39 15.57 18.26 -6.95
CA VAL A 39 15.77 17.40 -5.78
C VAL A 39 16.90 17.96 -4.92
N ILE A 40 16.62 18.19 -3.63
CA ILE A 40 17.58 18.65 -2.62
C ILE A 40 17.62 17.57 -1.53
N GLU A 41 18.79 16.98 -1.27
CA GLU A 41 18.98 15.89 -0.30
C GLU A 41 20.08 16.27 0.72
N ASP A 42 19.79 16.12 2.02
CA ASP A 42 20.78 16.29 3.08
C ASP A 42 21.50 14.95 3.31
N LYS A 43 22.68 14.80 2.69
CA LYS A 43 23.51 13.60 2.85
C LYS A 43 24.18 13.58 4.22
N LYS A 44 23.44 13.08 5.21
CA LYS A 44 24.02 12.65 6.49
C LYS A 44 23.68 11.19 6.76
N LEU A 45 24.45 10.31 6.13
CA LEU A 45 24.46 8.87 6.46
C LEU A 45 25.47 8.62 7.58
N PRO A 46 25.06 8.13 8.77
CA PRO A 46 26.00 7.50 9.68
C PRO A 46 26.46 6.15 9.10
N PRO A 47 27.74 5.78 9.23
CA PRO A 47 28.23 4.48 8.80
C PRO A 47 27.54 3.37 9.60
N ILE A 48 26.91 2.44 8.89
CA ILE A 48 26.28 1.25 9.48
C ILE A 48 27.43 0.31 9.89
N PRO A 49 27.58 -0.04 11.18
CA PRO A 49 28.57 -1.02 11.59
C PRO A 49 28.21 -2.41 11.04
N PRO A 50 29.18 -3.21 10.57
CA PRO A 50 28.93 -4.55 10.06
C PRO A 50 28.38 -5.44 11.18
N MET A 51 27.25 -6.09 10.91
CA MET A 51 26.66 -7.10 11.81
C MET A 51 27.51 -8.38 11.79
N PRO A 52 27.69 -9.07 12.93
CA PRO A 52 28.42 -10.33 12.97
C PRO A 52 27.62 -11.47 12.29
N PRO A 53 28.30 -12.44 11.65
CA PRO A 53 27.65 -13.57 11.01
C PRO A 53 26.98 -14.49 12.04
N VAL A 54 25.71 -14.80 11.80
CA VAL A 54 24.95 -15.84 12.51
C VAL A 54 25.43 -17.23 12.08
N PRO A 55 25.66 -18.19 13.00
CA PRO A 55 26.09 -19.54 12.66
C PRO A 55 24.95 -20.35 12.02
N PRO A 56 25.26 -21.23 11.05
CA PRO A 56 24.25 -22.05 10.38
C PRO A 56 23.71 -23.15 11.30
N VAL A 57 22.38 -23.20 11.43
CA VAL A 57 21.64 -24.32 12.02
C VAL A 57 21.54 -25.46 11.00
N MET A 58 21.97 -26.67 11.41
CA MET A 58 21.93 -27.88 10.60
C MET A 58 20.49 -28.42 10.50
N PRO A 59 20.02 -28.88 9.31
CA PRO A 59 18.73 -29.58 9.20
C PRO A 59 18.84 -31.04 9.68
N ALA A 60 17.92 -31.46 10.54
CA ALA A 60 17.72 -32.87 10.87
C ALA A 60 17.00 -33.60 9.72
N VAL A 61 17.55 -34.75 9.31
CA VAL A 61 16.96 -35.64 8.30
C VAL A 61 15.94 -36.58 8.95
N PRO A 62 14.72 -36.74 8.39
CA PRO A 62 13.85 -37.85 8.76
C PRO A 62 14.15 -39.07 7.87
N THR A 63 14.44 -40.18 8.54
CA THR A 63 14.64 -41.52 8.00
C THR A 63 13.34 -42.06 7.40
N GLY A 64 13.39 -42.43 6.11
CA GLY A 64 12.30 -43.13 5.42
C GLY A 64 12.25 -44.61 5.76
N VAL A 65 11.05 -45.18 5.84
CA VAL A 65 10.82 -46.64 5.90
C VAL A 65 9.51 -47.01 5.17
N MET A 66 9.69 -47.72 4.04
CA MET A 66 8.99 -48.94 3.58
C MET A 66 7.57 -48.91 2.94
N ALA A 67 7.60 -49.23 1.64
CA ALA A 67 6.77 -50.15 0.82
C ALA A 67 5.24 -49.96 0.65
N PRO A 68 4.72 -50.00 -0.60
CA PRO A 68 3.31 -50.23 -0.89
C PRO A 68 3.01 -51.71 -1.21
N PRO A 69 1.77 -52.17 -0.95
CA PRO A 69 1.19 -53.14 -1.87
C PRO A 69 -0.21 -52.74 -2.37
N ALA A 70 -0.41 -53.10 -3.64
CA ALA A 70 -1.62 -53.59 -4.27
C ALA A 70 -2.84 -52.66 -4.46
N ALA A 71 -3.16 -52.53 -5.74
CA ALA A 71 -4.35 -51.97 -6.34
C ALA A 71 -5.67 -52.56 -5.82
N VAL A 72 -6.66 -51.68 -5.73
CA VAL A 72 -8.08 -52.00 -5.94
C VAL A 72 -8.73 -50.82 -6.67
N GLN A 73 -9.53 -51.17 -7.69
CA GLN A 73 -10.17 -50.26 -8.63
C GLN A 73 -11.51 -49.71 -8.10
N ALA A 74 -11.78 -48.47 -8.53
CA ALA A 74 -13.07 -47.82 -8.78
C ALA A 74 -13.94 -47.34 -7.60
N PRO A 75 -14.85 -46.35 -7.79
CA PRO A 75 -15.05 -45.44 -8.93
C PRO A 75 -14.92 -43.94 -8.58
N ALA A 76 -14.99 -43.12 -9.63
CA ALA A 76 -14.84 -41.67 -9.68
C ALA A 76 -15.51 -40.88 -8.54
N VAL A 77 -14.72 -40.01 -7.91
CA VAL A 77 -15.21 -38.77 -7.30
C VAL A 77 -14.46 -37.63 -7.95
N GLN A 78 -15.23 -36.89 -8.72
CA GLN A 78 -14.86 -35.70 -9.46
C GLN A 78 -14.38 -34.64 -8.46
N ASN A 79 -13.05 -34.53 -8.30
CA ASN A 79 -12.48 -33.44 -7.52
C ASN A 79 -12.55 -32.19 -8.40
N GLN A 80 -13.61 -31.42 -8.18
CA GLN A 80 -13.82 -30.11 -8.77
C GLN A 80 -12.63 -29.23 -8.36
N GLU A 81 -11.81 -28.93 -9.35
CA GLU A 81 -11.02 -27.70 -9.41
C GLU A 81 -11.92 -26.54 -8.93
N PRO A 82 -11.50 -25.71 -7.97
CA PRO A 82 -12.20 -24.46 -7.72
C PRO A 82 -12.10 -23.66 -9.00
N ALA A 83 -13.20 -23.66 -9.75
CA ALA A 83 -13.41 -22.74 -10.84
C ALA A 83 -13.09 -21.35 -10.29
N LYS A 84 -12.04 -20.74 -10.86
CA LYS A 84 -11.80 -19.31 -10.75
C LYS A 84 -13.07 -18.65 -11.30
N ALA A 85 -14.02 -18.38 -10.41
CA ALA A 85 -15.15 -17.53 -10.67
C ALA A 85 -14.55 -16.17 -11.00
N GLN A 86 -14.40 -15.92 -12.29
CA GLN A 86 -14.21 -14.58 -12.81
C GLN A 86 -15.43 -13.79 -12.34
N PRO A 87 -15.30 -12.78 -11.46
CA PRO A 87 -16.44 -11.97 -11.08
C PRO A 87 -17.00 -11.39 -12.37
N ALA A 88 -18.31 -11.60 -12.55
CA ALA A 88 -19.07 -10.89 -13.57
C ALA A 88 -18.72 -9.41 -13.46
N GLU A 89 -18.50 -8.77 -14.61
CA GLU A 89 -18.44 -7.31 -14.71
C GLU A 89 -19.83 -6.76 -14.37
N GLU A 90 -20.18 -6.79 -13.08
CA GLU A 90 -21.17 -5.91 -12.52
C GLU A 90 -20.61 -4.52 -12.78
N THR A 91 -21.27 -3.77 -13.67
CA THR A 91 -20.87 -2.41 -13.99
C THR A 91 -21.02 -1.64 -12.68
N VAL A 92 -19.94 -1.52 -11.93
CA VAL A 92 -19.91 -0.86 -10.63
C VAL A 92 -20.36 0.57 -10.86
N LYS A 93 -21.60 0.87 -10.49
CA LYS A 93 -22.17 2.20 -10.59
C LYS A 93 -21.68 3.01 -9.40
N GLY A 94 -20.54 3.67 -9.56
CA GLY A 94 -19.98 4.52 -8.51
C GLY A 94 -18.53 4.87 -8.78
N ASN A 95 -18.00 5.77 -7.96
CA ASN A 95 -16.59 6.11 -7.95
C ASN A 95 -15.83 4.98 -7.23
N VAL A 96 -14.98 4.28 -7.97
CA VAL A 96 -14.15 3.20 -7.44
C VAL A 96 -12.90 3.81 -6.81
N VAL A 97 -12.75 3.63 -5.50
CA VAL A 97 -11.50 3.94 -4.80
C VAL A 97 -10.58 2.74 -4.89
N LYS A 98 -9.34 2.99 -5.31
CA LYS A 98 -8.32 1.96 -5.52
C LYS A 98 -7.15 2.13 -4.56
N ALA A 99 -6.36 1.07 -4.39
CA ALA A 99 -5.14 1.12 -3.59
C ALA A 99 -4.02 1.87 -4.34
N PRO A 100 -3.49 2.98 -3.78
CA PRO A 100 -2.44 3.76 -4.46
C PRO A 100 -1.05 3.15 -4.30
N ILE A 101 -0.88 2.19 -3.38
CA ILE A 101 0.38 1.52 -3.07
C ILE A 101 0.12 0.05 -2.75
N VAL A 102 1.14 -0.79 -2.92
CA VAL A 102 1.13 -2.19 -2.48
C VAL A 102 1.36 -2.26 -0.98
N GLY A 103 0.57 -3.06 -0.28
CA GLY A 103 0.69 -3.21 1.17
C GLY A 103 -0.40 -4.04 1.81
N THR A 104 -0.65 -3.80 3.10
CA THR A 104 -1.74 -4.44 3.86
C THR A 104 -2.82 -3.40 4.17
N PHE A 105 -4.06 -3.70 3.82
CA PHE A 105 -5.21 -2.84 4.06
C PHE A 105 -5.66 -2.90 5.52
N TYR A 106 -5.91 -1.74 6.12
CA TYR A 106 -6.54 -1.61 7.43
C TYR A 106 -7.69 -0.62 7.40
N ALA A 107 -8.84 -1.04 7.92
CA ALA A 107 -10.04 -0.22 8.02
C ALA A 107 -10.00 0.76 9.20
N SER A 108 -9.10 0.57 10.17
CA SER A 108 -8.98 1.37 11.41
C SER A 108 -7.57 1.92 11.61
N PRO A 109 -7.41 3.05 12.35
CA PRO A 109 -6.08 3.59 12.69
C PRO A 109 -5.29 2.70 13.65
N SER A 110 -5.98 1.86 14.42
CA SER A 110 -5.39 0.81 15.24
C SER A 110 -6.43 -0.30 15.52
N PRO A 111 -6.02 -1.49 15.97
CA PRO A 111 -6.94 -2.62 16.21
C PRO A 111 -8.04 -2.34 17.25
N GLU A 112 -7.81 -1.39 18.15
CA GLU A 112 -8.73 -1.02 19.24
C GLU A 112 -9.66 0.14 18.86
N LYS A 113 -9.41 0.79 17.72
CA LYS A 113 -10.13 1.97 17.26
C LYS A 113 -11.21 1.60 16.23
N PRO A 114 -12.30 2.38 16.15
CA PRO A 114 -13.31 2.18 15.13
C PRO A 114 -12.71 2.36 13.73
N ALA A 115 -13.36 1.73 12.75
CA ALA A 115 -13.02 1.93 11.35
C ALA A 115 -13.19 3.41 10.97
N PHE A 116 -12.36 3.87 10.04
CA PHE A 116 -12.46 5.20 9.45
C PHE A 116 -13.83 5.43 8.83
N VAL A 117 -14.32 4.44 8.07
CA VAL A 117 -15.63 4.47 7.41
C VAL A 117 -16.28 3.09 7.43
N LYS A 118 -17.60 3.07 7.32
CA LYS A 118 -18.44 1.88 7.17
C LYS A 118 -19.37 2.03 5.98
N VAL A 119 -19.91 0.92 5.48
CA VAL A 119 -20.95 0.94 4.45
C VAL A 119 -22.15 1.75 4.96
N GLY A 120 -22.58 2.73 4.16
CA GLY A 120 -23.63 3.68 4.48
C GLY A 120 -23.13 5.02 5.04
N ASP A 121 -21.85 5.15 5.40
CA ASP A 121 -21.30 6.42 5.87
C ASP A 121 -21.09 7.40 4.71
N HIS A 122 -21.28 8.69 5.00
CA HIS A 122 -20.96 9.76 4.07
C HIS A 122 -19.50 10.18 4.23
N VAL A 123 -18.80 10.36 3.11
CA VAL A 123 -17.39 10.75 3.04
C VAL A 123 -17.24 12.00 2.18
N ASN A 124 -16.37 12.91 2.60
CA ASN A 124 -16.01 14.10 1.83
C ASN A 124 -14.65 13.88 1.16
N LYS A 125 -14.38 14.67 0.12
CA LYS A 125 -13.05 14.71 -0.47
C LYS A 125 -12.02 15.17 0.58
N GLY A 126 -10.96 14.40 0.75
CA GLY A 126 -9.90 14.63 1.74
C GLY A 126 -10.07 13.86 3.05
N ASP A 127 -11.23 13.26 3.30
CA ASP A 127 -11.43 12.45 4.52
C ASP A 127 -10.56 11.19 4.46
N VAL A 128 -9.95 10.80 5.59
CA VAL A 128 -9.18 9.56 5.68
C VAL A 128 -10.14 8.38 5.72
N ILE A 129 -10.01 7.46 4.76
CA ILE A 129 -10.97 6.36 4.53
C ILE A 129 -10.41 4.98 4.85
N PHE A 130 -9.09 4.80 4.78
CA PHE A 130 -8.39 3.58 5.23
C PHE A 130 -6.89 3.84 5.33
N ILE A 131 -6.16 2.86 5.85
CA ILE A 131 -4.69 2.84 5.84
C ILE A 131 -4.19 1.70 4.97
N VAL A 132 -3.07 1.93 4.28
CA VAL A 132 -2.26 0.87 3.69
C VAL A 132 -0.90 0.81 4.37
N GLU A 133 -0.58 -0.32 4.99
CA GLU A 133 0.74 -0.56 5.57
C GLU A 133 1.71 -1.03 4.48
N SER A 134 2.78 -0.26 4.25
CA SER A 134 3.85 -0.65 3.33
C SER A 134 5.20 -0.41 4.00
N MET A 135 6.06 -1.43 4.03
CA MET A 135 7.39 -1.35 4.66
C MET A 135 7.38 -0.81 6.11
N LYS A 136 6.41 -1.23 6.93
CA LYS A 136 6.16 -0.76 8.32
C LYS A 136 5.69 0.70 8.45
N LEU A 137 5.36 1.35 7.33
CA LEU A 137 4.78 2.69 7.32
C LEU A 137 3.26 2.57 7.15
N MET A 138 2.51 3.22 8.04
CA MET A 138 1.05 3.29 7.99
C MET A 138 0.64 4.51 7.17
N ASN A 139 0.30 4.32 5.90
CA ASN A 139 -0.06 5.41 5.01
C ASN A 139 -1.57 5.61 5.04
N GLU A 140 -2.01 6.76 5.57
CA GLU A 140 -3.41 7.18 5.52
C GLU A 140 -3.80 7.53 4.08
N ILE A 141 -4.89 6.92 3.61
CA ILE A 141 -5.45 7.17 2.28
C ILE A 141 -6.67 8.06 2.43
N GLN A 142 -6.65 9.19 1.71
CA GLN A 142 -7.74 10.16 1.69
C GLN A 142 -8.69 9.89 0.51
N SER A 143 -9.97 10.18 0.69
CA SER A 143 -10.96 10.06 -0.37
C SER A 143 -10.74 11.13 -1.44
N GLU A 144 -10.70 10.72 -2.71
CA GLU A 144 -10.71 11.65 -3.85
C GLU A 144 -12.13 12.10 -4.22
N PHE A 145 -13.13 11.39 -3.70
CA PHE A 145 -14.54 11.55 -4.03
C PHE A 145 -15.35 11.94 -2.80
N GLU A 146 -16.45 12.64 -3.03
CA GLU A 146 -17.51 12.87 -2.04
C GLU A 146 -18.68 11.96 -2.35
N GLY A 147 -19.33 11.40 -1.33
CA GLY A 147 -20.48 10.53 -1.53
C GLY A 147 -20.75 9.60 -0.35
N THR A 148 -21.49 8.51 -0.60
CA THR A 148 -21.78 7.50 0.42
C THR A 148 -21.05 6.20 0.10
N VAL A 149 -20.40 5.59 1.09
CA VAL A 149 -19.73 4.29 0.96
C VAL A 149 -20.80 3.22 0.67
N GLU A 150 -20.77 2.67 -0.53
CA GLU A 150 -21.73 1.65 -0.96
C GLU A 150 -21.21 0.24 -0.61
N GLN A 151 -19.92 -0.01 -0.87
CA GLN A 151 -19.30 -1.32 -0.63
C GLN A 151 -17.83 -1.17 -0.28
N ILE A 152 -17.32 -2.10 0.53
CA ILE A 152 -15.90 -2.32 0.79
C ILE A 152 -15.57 -3.72 0.25
N LEU A 153 -14.63 -3.78 -0.68
CA LEU A 153 -14.32 -4.96 -1.50
C LEU A 153 -13.17 -5.80 -0.95
N VAL A 154 -12.54 -5.34 0.14
CA VAL A 154 -11.34 -5.96 0.74
C VAL A 154 -11.54 -6.13 2.24
N ASP A 155 -11.14 -7.29 2.76
CA ASP A 155 -11.18 -7.59 4.19
C ASP A 155 -10.04 -6.90 4.96
N ASN A 156 -10.31 -6.51 6.20
CA ASN A 156 -9.30 -5.91 7.07
C ASN A 156 -8.09 -6.84 7.28
N ALA A 157 -6.88 -6.27 7.31
CA ALA A 157 -5.60 -6.96 7.40
C ALA A 157 -5.26 -7.87 6.20
N SER A 158 -5.85 -7.60 5.03
CA SER A 158 -5.54 -8.32 3.78
C SER A 158 -4.49 -7.60 2.94
N ALA A 159 -3.72 -8.38 2.18
CA ALA A 159 -2.80 -7.83 1.19
C ALA A 159 -3.56 -7.16 0.04
N VAL A 160 -3.05 -6.00 -0.41
CA VAL A 160 -3.59 -5.25 -1.54
C VAL A 160 -2.49 -4.87 -2.52
N GLU A 161 -2.84 -4.89 -3.81
CA GLU A 161 -1.96 -4.54 -4.92
C GLU A 161 -2.23 -3.12 -5.42
N TYR A 162 -1.28 -2.57 -6.17
CA TYR A 162 -1.46 -1.27 -6.80
C TYR A 162 -2.65 -1.29 -7.77
N ASP A 163 -3.47 -0.24 -7.71
CA ASP A 163 -4.67 -0.05 -8.52
C ASP A 163 -5.77 -1.11 -8.26
N GLN A 164 -5.64 -1.92 -7.21
CA GLN A 164 -6.69 -2.84 -6.78
C GLN A 164 -7.91 -2.07 -6.25
N PRO A 165 -9.14 -2.38 -6.70
CA PRO A 165 -10.36 -1.80 -6.13
C PRO A 165 -10.53 -2.14 -4.64
N ILE A 166 -10.77 -1.12 -3.81
CA ILE A 166 -10.91 -1.26 -2.35
C ILE A 166 -12.33 -0.95 -1.90
N MET A 167 -12.95 0.10 -2.42
CA MET A 167 -14.32 0.49 -2.05
C MET A 167 -15.00 1.25 -3.18
N ILE A 168 -16.33 1.33 -3.08
CA ILE A 168 -17.21 2.01 -4.04
C ILE A 168 -17.93 3.13 -3.29
N ILE A 169 -17.85 4.35 -3.81
CA ILE A 169 -18.54 5.53 -3.29
C ILE A 169 -19.57 5.97 -4.34
N LYS A 170 -20.83 6.12 -3.93
CA LYS A 170 -21.91 6.64 -4.79
C LYS A 170 -22.14 8.13 -4.60
#